data_AF-Q39ZV4-F1
#
_entry.id   AF-Q39ZV4-F1
#
_cell.length_a   1.000
_cell.length_b   1.000
_cell.length_c   1.000
_cell.angle_alpha   90.00
_cell.angle_beta   90.00
_cell.angle_gamma   90.00
#
_symmetry.space_group_name_H-M   'P 1'
#
loop_
_entity.id
_entity.type
_entity.pdbx_description
1 polymer ?
#
loop_
_entity_poly.entity_id
_entity_poly.type
_entity_poly.pdbx_seq_one_letter_code
_entity_poly.pdbx_strand_id
1 'polypeptide(L)'
;MSISTFDFPLGIHPWPSEKRRLRRFQEGYTFGLLENSSDSYRFTVMAGADKIDRLFHAFAAAMPDECFFILEYYADEDEPPNEENSEPLLYYSPYLPKQQILEALKPYFSRLVHDGFVGFGLANNQVGMELFYSEEKVMTCFTCNHIRVMDILGGCGLPYQSRQLFTSDLGHDHLSLLCYRPETLPADLATLKEQSLDYLHFCREITEILEMYPVEDDLSFFLSQKEQQTIEQCLLSHPEFCGLAEEDFGDLLLSWSDFVQECEAGFEGGLEDYHDGLRLRDLIQYVIEGVPALLARKLMDVVAEADRRLRHNLIDCRKRLDAPRNLPLRDDRFWYRGMVRKQGVVLRRDLIRQGWFQP
;
A
#
# COMPACT_ATOMS: atom_id res chain seq x y z
N MET A 1 -21.49 -37.14 14.54
CA MET A 1 -21.10 -35.72 14.58
C MET A 1 -20.71 -35.36 13.17
N SER A 2 -21.50 -34.51 12.49
CA SER A 2 -21.13 -34.03 11.16
C SER A 2 -19.83 -33.23 11.31
N ILE A 3 -18.85 -33.52 10.46
CA ILE A 3 -17.66 -32.69 10.33
C ILE A 3 -18.20 -31.31 9.91
N SER A 4 -18.11 -30.30 10.78
CA SER A 4 -18.41 -28.93 10.32
C SER A 4 -17.33 -28.58 9.31
N THR A 5 -17.70 -28.61 8.04
CA THR A 5 -16.92 -27.99 6.96
C THR A 5 -16.78 -26.52 7.29
N PHE A 6 -15.54 -26.04 7.31
CA PHE A 6 -15.26 -24.60 7.40
C PHE A 6 -15.96 -23.87 6.24
N ASP A 7 -16.45 -22.67 6.52
CA ASP A 7 -17.16 -21.82 5.55
C ASP A 7 -16.15 -21.07 4.67
N PHE A 8 -15.59 -21.76 3.67
CA PHE A 8 -14.66 -21.16 2.73
C PHE A 8 -15.41 -20.19 1.80
N PRO A 9 -14.79 -19.05 1.44
CA PRO A 9 -15.25 -18.28 0.30
C PRO A 9 -15.18 -19.13 -0.97
N LEU A 10 -16.10 -18.88 -1.92
CA LEU A 10 -16.23 -19.69 -3.14
C LEU A 10 -14.95 -19.68 -3.99
N GLY A 11 -14.18 -18.60 -3.91
CA GLY A 11 -12.94 -18.43 -4.65
C GLY A 11 -11.82 -19.34 -4.20
N ILE A 12 -11.95 -20.01 -3.05
CA ILE A 12 -10.93 -20.92 -2.53
C ILE A 12 -11.45 -22.35 -2.59
N HIS A 13 -10.79 -23.17 -3.39
CA HIS A 13 -11.12 -24.59 -3.51
C HIS A 13 -9.95 -25.47 -3.08
N PRO A 14 -9.90 -25.90 -1.79
CA PRO A 14 -8.83 -26.75 -1.29
C PRO A 14 -8.71 -28.08 -2.03
N TRP A 15 -7.48 -28.49 -2.32
CA TRP A 15 -7.25 -29.74 -3.02
C TRP A 15 -7.71 -30.96 -2.21
N PRO A 16 -8.12 -32.06 -2.88
CA PRO A 16 -8.50 -33.29 -2.20
C PRO A 16 -7.39 -33.89 -1.29
N SER A 17 -6.12 -33.57 -1.55
CA SER A 17 -4.97 -33.99 -0.73
C SER A 17 -4.98 -33.37 0.68
N GLU A 18 -5.58 -32.20 0.84
CA GLU A 18 -5.58 -31.43 2.10
C GLU A 18 -6.63 -31.91 3.11
N LYS A 19 -7.46 -32.92 2.78
CA LYS A 19 -8.55 -33.45 3.63
C LYS A 19 -8.16 -33.70 5.09
N ARG A 20 -6.92 -34.13 5.37
CA ARG A 20 -6.47 -34.36 6.75
C ARG A 20 -6.26 -33.05 7.52
N ARG A 21 -5.73 -32.02 6.86
CA ARG A 21 -5.47 -30.70 7.45
C ARG A 21 -6.77 -29.91 7.59
N LEU A 22 -7.68 -30.02 6.61
CA LEU A 22 -9.01 -29.43 6.66
C LEU A 22 -9.83 -29.84 7.89
N ARG A 23 -9.64 -31.04 8.44
CA ARG A 23 -10.30 -31.47 9.69
C ARG A 23 -9.90 -30.67 10.93
N ARG A 24 -8.74 -30.01 10.87
CA ARG A 24 -8.19 -29.15 11.93
C ARG A 24 -8.33 -27.67 11.58
N PHE A 25 -8.86 -27.36 10.41
CA PHE A 25 -9.02 -26.00 9.93
C PHE A 25 -10.20 -25.36 10.66
N GLN A 26 -9.92 -24.24 11.32
CA GLN A 26 -10.85 -23.54 12.19
C GLN A 26 -10.57 -22.05 12.08
N GLU A 27 -11.57 -21.25 12.41
CA GLU A 27 -11.41 -19.81 12.50
C GLU A 27 -10.55 -19.42 13.70
N GLY A 28 -9.82 -18.32 13.58
CA GLY A 28 -8.95 -17.80 14.62
C GLY A 28 -7.89 -16.87 14.05
N TYR A 29 -7.00 -16.41 14.93
CA TYR A 29 -5.94 -15.49 14.52
C TYR A 29 -4.61 -15.75 15.23
N THR A 30 -3.54 -15.32 14.58
CA THR A 30 -2.23 -15.08 15.19
C THR A 30 -1.91 -13.60 15.12
N PHE A 31 -0.98 -13.14 15.95
CA PHE A 31 -0.42 -11.80 15.83
C PHE A 31 1.00 -11.78 16.38
N GLY A 32 1.76 -10.78 15.96
CA GLY A 32 3.13 -10.54 16.42
C GLY A 32 3.52 -9.08 16.23
N LEU A 33 4.67 -8.70 16.77
CA LEU A 33 5.25 -7.38 16.51
C LEU A 33 5.66 -7.32 15.03
N LEU A 34 5.36 -6.20 14.37
CA LEU A 34 5.77 -5.94 13.00
C LEU A 34 7.31 -5.81 12.94
N GLU A 35 7.92 -6.41 11.92
CA GLU A 35 9.36 -6.31 11.74
C GLU A 35 9.80 -4.84 11.62
N ASN A 36 10.94 -4.52 12.23
CA ASN A 36 11.48 -3.15 12.28
C ASN A 36 10.55 -2.09 12.92
N SER A 37 9.52 -2.50 13.65
CA SER A 37 8.69 -1.62 14.47
C SER A 37 8.82 -1.95 15.96
N SER A 38 8.68 -0.93 16.82
CA SER A 38 8.72 -1.08 18.28
C SER A 38 7.35 -1.26 18.93
N ASP A 39 6.29 -0.92 18.19
CA ASP A 39 4.97 -0.62 18.74
C ASP A 39 3.83 -0.91 17.75
N SER A 40 4.14 -1.44 16.57
CA SER A 40 3.15 -1.90 15.60
C SER A 40 3.05 -3.41 15.58
N TYR A 41 1.86 -3.92 15.37
CA TYR A 41 1.54 -5.33 15.38
C TYR A 41 0.91 -5.73 14.05
N ARG A 42 1.26 -6.93 13.58
CA ARG A 42 0.59 -7.60 12.46
C ARG A 42 -0.29 -8.71 13.02
N PHE A 43 -1.56 -8.68 12.64
CA PHE A 43 -2.51 -9.77 12.85
C PHE A 43 -2.68 -10.53 11.54
N THR A 44 -2.83 -11.85 11.64
CA THR A 44 -3.21 -12.72 10.53
C THR A 44 -4.40 -13.55 10.99
N VAL A 45 -5.52 -13.41 10.28
CA VAL A 45 -6.85 -13.80 10.72
C VAL A 45 -7.49 -14.71 9.66
N MET A 46 -7.99 -15.85 10.11
CA MET A 46 -8.80 -16.77 9.33
C MET A 46 -10.24 -16.73 9.86
N ALA A 47 -11.19 -16.37 9.02
CA ALA A 47 -12.61 -16.31 9.34
C ALA A 47 -13.45 -16.94 8.22
N GLY A 48 -14.62 -17.47 8.57
CA GLY A 48 -15.59 -17.92 7.57
C GLY A 48 -16.09 -16.75 6.71
N ALA A 49 -16.52 -17.07 5.49
CA ALA A 49 -17.02 -16.07 4.54
C ALA A 49 -18.19 -15.25 5.13
N ASP A 50 -19.08 -15.91 5.89
CA ASP A 50 -20.21 -15.29 6.60
C ASP A 50 -19.83 -14.22 7.64
N LYS A 51 -18.57 -14.19 8.10
CA LYS A 51 -18.09 -13.21 9.09
C LYS A 51 -17.35 -12.02 8.49
N ILE A 52 -16.93 -12.10 7.23
CA ILE A 52 -16.06 -11.07 6.62
C ILE A 52 -16.75 -9.71 6.62
N ASP A 53 -18.04 -9.65 6.31
CA ASP A 53 -18.82 -8.41 6.35
C ASP A 53 -18.81 -7.73 7.72
N ARG A 54 -19.12 -8.52 8.75
CA ARG A 54 -19.12 -8.03 10.14
C ARG A 54 -17.73 -7.57 10.58
N LEU A 55 -16.68 -8.31 10.22
CA LEU A 55 -15.31 -7.97 10.55
C LEU A 55 -14.90 -6.66 9.88
N PHE A 56 -15.10 -6.56 8.57
CA PHE A 56 -14.78 -5.36 7.79
C PHE A 56 -15.44 -4.12 8.40
N HIS A 57 -16.74 -4.18 8.70
CA HIS A 57 -17.46 -3.08 9.32
C HIS A 57 -16.99 -2.78 10.76
N ALA A 58 -16.62 -3.79 11.55
CA ALA A 58 -16.11 -3.59 12.90
C ALA A 58 -14.73 -2.91 12.91
N PHE A 59 -13.86 -3.25 11.97
CA PHE A 59 -12.58 -2.57 11.76
C PHE A 59 -12.77 -1.16 11.22
N ALA A 60 -13.63 -0.96 10.23
CA ALA A 60 -13.96 0.37 9.71
C ALA A 60 -14.50 1.30 10.81
N ALA A 61 -15.35 0.78 11.71
CA ALA A 61 -15.85 1.53 12.86
C ALA A 61 -14.76 1.92 13.87
N ALA A 62 -13.60 1.26 13.86
CA ALA A 62 -12.46 1.60 14.71
C ALA A 62 -11.47 2.57 14.04
N MET A 63 -11.61 2.80 12.73
CA MET A 63 -10.80 3.75 11.97
C MET A 63 -11.41 5.18 12.00
N PRO A 64 -10.62 6.22 11.70
CA PRO A 64 -11.10 7.59 11.53
C PRO A 64 -12.22 7.75 10.50
N ASP A 65 -12.77 8.96 10.41
CA ASP A 65 -13.86 9.26 9.48
C ASP A 65 -13.40 9.33 8.02
N GLU A 66 -12.10 9.52 7.78
CA GLU A 66 -11.49 9.45 6.46
C GLU A 66 -10.53 8.26 6.37
N CYS A 67 -10.58 7.53 5.26
CA CYS A 67 -9.76 6.36 4.97
C CYS A 67 -9.53 6.31 3.46
N PHE A 68 -8.58 5.50 3.02
CA PHE A 68 -8.51 5.07 1.63
C PHE A 68 -8.86 3.58 1.52
N PHE A 69 -9.46 3.21 0.39
CA PHE A 69 -9.80 1.84 0.05
C PHE A 69 -8.69 1.22 -0.79
N ILE A 70 -8.38 -0.04 -0.50
CA ILE A 70 -7.40 -0.84 -1.22
C ILE A 70 -8.16 -1.89 -2.03
N LEU A 71 -7.83 -2.04 -3.30
CA LEU A 71 -8.35 -3.09 -4.17
C LEU A 71 -7.18 -3.77 -4.89
N GLU A 72 -7.16 -5.09 -4.89
CA GLU A 72 -6.15 -5.92 -5.53
C GLU A 72 -6.86 -6.87 -6.49
N TYR A 73 -6.45 -6.91 -7.76
CA TYR A 73 -6.93 -7.90 -8.72
C TYR A 73 -6.02 -7.99 -9.95
N TYR A 74 -6.09 -9.11 -10.67
CA TYR A 74 -5.36 -9.31 -11.93
C TYR A 74 -6.04 -8.53 -13.05
N ALA A 75 -5.37 -7.54 -13.63
CA ALA A 75 -5.88 -6.90 -14.84
C ALA A 75 -5.59 -7.76 -16.07
N ASP A 76 -6.42 -7.63 -17.11
CA ASP A 76 -6.09 -8.19 -18.43
C ASP A 76 -4.82 -7.51 -18.95
N GLU A 77 -3.75 -8.28 -19.12
CA GLU A 77 -2.59 -7.87 -19.90
C GLU A 77 -2.92 -8.00 -21.39
N ASP A 78 -2.90 -6.88 -22.13
CA ASP A 78 -2.83 -6.89 -23.60
C ASP A 78 -1.46 -7.43 -24.10
N GLU A 79 -0.54 -7.76 -23.19
CA GLU A 79 0.79 -8.29 -23.49
C GLU A 79 0.81 -9.83 -23.45
N PRO A 80 1.52 -10.48 -24.39
CA PRO A 80 1.64 -11.93 -24.37
C PRO A 80 2.35 -12.36 -23.08
N PRO A 81 1.87 -13.41 -22.40
CA PRO A 81 2.43 -13.85 -21.13
C PRO A 81 3.90 -14.20 -21.33
N ASN A 82 4.79 -13.36 -20.80
CA ASN A 82 6.13 -13.80 -20.48
C ASN A 82 5.99 -14.77 -19.30
N GLU A 83 6.83 -15.80 -19.24
CA GLU A 83 6.72 -16.92 -18.26
C GLU A 83 6.92 -16.52 -16.78
N GLU A 84 6.95 -15.23 -16.46
CA GLU A 84 6.94 -14.68 -15.10
C GLU A 84 5.49 -14.26 -14.78
N ASN A 85 4.90 -14.90 -13.78
CA ASN A 85 3.50 -14.77 -13.37
C ASN A 85 3.00 -13.32 -13.43
N SER A 86 1.87 -13.06 -14.08
CA SER A 86 1.12 -11.82 -13.93
C SER A 86 0.83 -11.61 -12.45
N GLU A 87 1.49 -10.64 -11.81
CA GLU A 87 1.21 -10.27 -10.43
C GLU A 87 -0.10 -9.46 -10.37
N PRO A 88 -0.90 -9.56 -9.29
CA PRO A 88 -2.10 -8.75 -9.18
C PRO A 88 -1.73 -7.26 -9.10
N LEU A 89 -2.55 -6.40 -9.70
CA LEU A 89 -2.39 -4.95 -9.59
C LEU A 89 -3.07 -4.45 -8.32
N LEU A 90 -2.40 -3.52 -7.63
CA LEU A 90 -2.93 -2.79 -6.49
C LEU A 90 -3.46 -1.43 -6.92
N TYR A 91 -4.64 -1.09 -6.40
CA TYR A 91 -5.30 0.19 -6.61
C TYR A 91 -5.67 0.81 -5.27
N TYR A 92 -5.34 2.09 -5.08
CA TYR A 92 -5.76 2.87 -3.91
C TYR A 92 -6.77 3.94 -4.33
N SER A 93 -7.81 4.14 -3.52
CA SER A 93 -8.62 5.36 -3.63
C SER A 93 -7.86 6.55 -3.03
N PRO A 94 -8.22 7.80 -3.34
CA PRO A 94 -7.88 8.92 -2.46
C PRO A 94 -8.46 8.70 -1.05
N TYR A 95 -8.04 9.54 -0.10
CA TYR A 95 -8.73 9.64 1.17
C TYR A 95 -10.16 10.12 0.95
N LEU A 96 -11.11 9.31 1.37
CA LEU A 96 -12.55 9.57 1.25
C LEU A 96 -13.21 9.40 2.62
N PRO A 97 -14.37 10.06 2.84
CA PRO A 97 -15.22 9.72 3.96
C PRO A 97 -15.51 8.23 3.99
N LYS A 98 -15.18 7.57 5.10
CA LYS A 98 -15.40 6.13 5.32
C LYS A 98 -16.81 5.69 4.93
N GLN A 99 -17.82 6.49 5.27
CA GLN A 99 -19.21 6.18 4.94
C GLN A 99 -19.46 6.13 3.42
N GLN A 100 -18.81 7.01 2.65
CA GLN A 100 -18.89 7.00 1.19
C GLN A 100 -18.31 5.70 0.62
N ILE A 101 -17.15 5.26 1.12
CA ILE A 101 -16.54 3.98 0.73
C ILE A 101 -17.49 2.82 1.03
N LEU A 102 -17.99 2.73 2.27
CA LEU A 102 -18.87 1.64 2.69
C LEU A 102 -20.16 1.57 1.85
N GLU A 103 -20.75 2.73 1.53
CA GLU A 103 -21.95 2.81 0.69
C GLU A 103 -21.68 2.39 -0.76
N ALA A 104 -20.55 2.82 -1.33
CA ALA A 104 -20.13 2.46 -2.68
C ALA A 104 -19.87 0.95 -2.83
N LEU A 105 -19.26 0.33 -1.81
CA LEU A 105 -18.91 -1.10 -1.84
C LEU A 105 -20.08 -2.04 -1.55
N LYS A 106 -21.12 -1.56 -0.87
CA LYS A 106 -22.29 -2.37 -0.48
C LYS A 106 -22.85 -3.27 -1.60
N PRO A 107 -23.07 -2.82 -2.85
CA PRO A 107 -23.56 -3.69 -3.92
C PRO A 107 -22.54 -4.74 -4.39
N TYR A 108 -21.25 -4.54 -4.11
CA TYR A 108 -20.12 -5.38 -4.53
C TYR A 108 -19.62 -6.34 -3.46
N PHE A 109 -19.94 -6.08 -2.19
CA PHE A 109 -19.27 -6.70 -1.05
C PHE A 109 -19.27 -8.24 -1.09
N SER A 110 -20.39 -8.86 -1.43
CA SER A 110 -20.48 -10.32 -1.56
C SER A 110 -19.52 -10.88 -2.64
N ARG A 111 -19.35 -10.16 -3.75
CA ARG A 111 -18.41 -10.54 -4.82
C ARG A 111 -16.96 -10.39 -4.37
N LEU A 112 -16.63 -9.30 -3.68
CA LEU A 112 -15.30 -9.08 -3.10
C LEU A 112 -14.91 -10.18 -2.11
N VAL A 113 -15.84 -10.61 -1.26
CA VAL A 113 -15.62 -11.71 -0.31
C VAL A 113 -15.36 -13.02 -1.04
N HIS A 114 -16.18 -13.32 -2.05
CA HIS A 114 -16.22 -14.66 -2.62
C HIS A 114 -15.36 -14.90 -3.86
N ASP A 115 -14.96 -13.91 -4.65
CA ASP A 115 -14.17 -14.14 -5.87
C ASP A 115 -12.69 -14.45 -5.55
N GLY A 116 -12.11 -15.48 -6.15
CA GLY A 116 -10.75 -15.95 -5.84
C GLY A 116 -9.60 -15.06 -6.34
N PHE A 117 -9.88 -14.07 -7.19
CA PHE A 117 -8.87 -13.22 -7.82
C PHE A 117 -8.88 -11.78 -7.29
N VAL A 118 -9.56 -11.55 -6.17
CA VAL A 118 -9.76 -10.21 -5.61
C VAL A 118 -9.32 -10.16 -4.15
N GLY A 119 -8.46 -9.19 -3.86
CA GLY A 119 -8.17 -8.71 -2.51
C GLY A 119 -8.76 -7.32 -2.29
N PHE A 120 -9.09 -6.99 -1.05
CA PHE A 120 -9.59 -5.65 -0.71
C PHE A 120 -9.33 -5.27 0.74
N GLY A 121 -9.26 -3.97 1.01
CA GLY A 121 -8.94 -3.47 2.32
C GLY A 121 -9.34 -2.03 2.58
N LEU A 122 -9.17 -1.60 3.81
CA LEU A 122 -9.36 -0.23 4.24
C LEU A 122 -8.15 0.18 5.09
N ALA A 123 -7.65 1.38 4.86
CA ALA A 123 -6.48 1.86 5.58
C ALA A 123 -6.57 3.36 5.90
N ASN A 124 -5.81 3.74 6.91
CA ASN A 124 -5.54 5.11 7.26
C ASN A 124 -4.12 5.18 7.84
N ASN A 125 -3.23 5.86 7.11
CA ASN A 125 -1.83 5.94 7.49
C ASN A 125 -1.67 6.74 8.78
N GLN A 126 -2.40 7.84 8.98
CA GLN A 126 -2.27 8.72 10.15
C GLN A 126 -2.44 8.00 11.50
N VAL A 127 -3.31 6.98 11.56
CA VAL A 127 -3.47 6.16 12.77
C VAL A 127 -2.69 4.83 12.72
N GLY A 128 -1.96 4.58 11.64
CA GLY A 128 -1.20 3.36 11.41
C GLY A 128 -2.08 2.12 11.46
N MET A 129 -3.27 2.20 10.85
CA MET A 129 -4.22 1.10 10.78
C MET A 129 -4.51 0.72 9.33
N GLU A 130 -4.35 -0.56 9.04
CA GLU A 130 -4.68 -1.16 7.76
C GLU A 130 -5.35 -2.51 8.01
N LEU A 131 -6.41 -2.77 7.26
CA LEU A 131 -7.06 -4.07 7.18
C LEU A 131 -7.06 -4.48 5.71
N PHE A 132 -6.55 -5.66 5.41
CA PHE A 132 -6.54 -6.19 4.04
C PHE A 132 -6.96 -7.66 4.01
N TYR A 133 -7.90 -7.99 3.15
CA TYR A 133 -8.36 -9.34 2.88
C TYR A 133 -7.89 -9.74 1.49
N SER A 134 -6.85 -10.58 1.43
CA SER A 134 -6.16 -10.89 0.17
C SER A 134 -6.93 -11.89 -0.70
N GLU A 135 -6.43 -12.12 -1.92
CA GLU A 135 -6.90 -13.19 -2.80
C GLU A 135 -6.87 -14.59 -2.15
N GLU A 136 -5.88 -14.83 -1.29
CA GLU A 136 -5.75 -16.04 -0.45
C GLU A 136 -6.88 -16.16 0.57
N LYS A 137 -7.76 -15.16 0.70
CA LYS A 137 -8.85 -15.11 1.67
C LYS A 137 -8.40 -15.18 3.12
N VAL A 138 -7.22 -14.61 3.36
CA VAL A 138 -6.66 -14.36 4.68
C VAL A 138 -6.76 -12.87 4.97
N MET A 139 -7.27 -12.53 6.15
CA MET A 139 -7.35 -11.15 6.60
C MET A 139 -6.07 -10.80 7.36
N THR A 140 -5.40 -9.74 6.96
CA THR A 140 -4.27 -9.15 7.66
C THR A 140 -4.66 -7.80 8.23
N CYS A 141 -4.11 -7.46 9.40
CA CYS A 141 -4.31 -6.14 9.98
C CYS A 141 -3.02 -5.63 10.60
N PHE A 142 -2.64 -4.39 10.27
CA PHE A 142 -1.57 -3.65 10.90
C PHE A 142 -2.16 -2.62 11.86
N THR A 143 -1.59 -2.49 13.05
CA THR A 143 -2.10 -1.55 14.07
C THR A 143 -1.03 -1.18 15.10
N CYS A 144 -1.10 0.03 15.65
CA CYS A 144 -0.40 0.38 16.90
C CYS A 144 -1.19 -0.04 18.16
N ASN A 145 -2.47 -0.41 18.03
CA ASN A 145 -3.37 -0.73 19.13
C ASN A 145 -3.88 -2.17 19.06
N HIS A 146 -2.98 -3.12 19.33
CA HIS A 146 -3.29 -4.55 19.31
C HIS A 146 -4.43 -4.95 20.27
N ILE A 147 -4.60 -4.26 21.40
CA ILE A 147 -5.68 -4.55 22.35
C ILE A 147 -7.04 -4.28 21.71
N ARG A 148 -7.17 -3.17 20.96
CA ARG A 148 -8.41 -2.85 20.25
C ARG A 148 -8.74 -3.88 19.17
N VAL A 149 -7.73 -4.35 18.43
CA VAL A 149 -7.93 -5.40 17.42
C VAL A 149 -8.32 -6.73 18.07
N MET A 150 -7.70 -7.11 19.19
CA MET A 150 -8.10 -8.30 19.95
C MET A 150 -9.54 -8.23 20.45
N ASP A 151 -10.00 -7.05 20.90
CA ASP A 151 -11.38 -6.81 21.32
C ASP A 151 -12.36 -6.99 20.15
N ILE A 152 -12.05 -6.42 18.98
CA ILE A 152 -12.85 -6.61 17.75
C ILE A 152 -12.94 -8.09 17.36
N LEU A 153 -11.80 -8.77 17.28
CA LEU A 153 -11.73 -10.19 16.91
C LEU A 153 -12.47 -11.08 17.93
N GLY A 154 -12.32 -10.80 19.22
CA GLY A 154 -13.04 -11.46 20.29
C GLY A 154 -14.56 -11.24 20.21
N GLY A 155 -15.00 -10.02 19.89
CA GLY A 155 -16.39 -9.68 19.65
C GLY A 155 -17.01 -10.41 18.44
N CYS A 156 -16.19 -10.75 17.44
CA CYS A 156 -16.57 -11.59 16.29
C CYS A 156 -16.39 -13.10 16.55
N GLY A 157 -16.01 -13.50 17.76
CA GLY A 157 -15.86 -14.90 18.14
C GLY A 157 -14.64 -15.59 17.54
N LEU A 158 -13.59 -14.85 17.19
CA LEU A 158 -12.34 -15.39 16.66
C LEU A 158 -11.32 -15.56 17.79
N PRO A 159 -10.96 -16.80 18.17
CA PRO A 159 -9.99 -17.03 19.23
C PRO A 159 -8.56 -16.84 18.74
N TYR A 160 -7.66 -16.44 19.65
CA TYR A 160 -6.23 -16.52 19.40
C TYR A 160 -5.77 -17.98 19.31
N GLN A 161 -5.01 -18.31 18.27
CA GLN A 161 -4.45 -19.63 18.05
C GLN A 161 -2.98 -19.52 17.63
N SER A 162 -2.04 -19.84 18.52
CA SER A 162 -0.59 -19.79 18.22
C SER A 162 -0.13 -20.66 17.04
N ARG A 163 -0.97 -21.62 16.60
CA ARG A 163 -0.73 -22.51 15.45
C ARG A 163 -1.93 -22.49 14.50
N GLN A 164 -2.47 -21.30 14.25
CA GLN A 164 -3.52 -21.07 13.27
C GLN A 164 -3.07 -21.61 11.91
N LEU A 165 -3.98 -22.29 11.21
CA LEU A 165 -3.81 -22.65 9.81
C LEU A 165 -4.51 -21.61 8.95
N PHE A 166 -3.87 -21.24 7.86
CA PHE A 166 -4.41 -20.35 6.84
C PHE A 166 -4.59 -21.11 5.53
N THR A 167 -5.42 -20.57 4.65
CA THR A 167 -5.62 -21.06 3.28
C THR A 167 -4.30 -21.12 2.50
N SER A 168 -3.44 -20.11 2.68
CA SER A 168 -2.08 -20.07 2.14
C SER A 168 -1.16 -21.20 2.61
N ASP A 169 -1.51 -21.88 3.71
CA ASP A 169 -0.77 -23.07 4.15
C ASP A 169 -1.22 -24.34 3.41
N LEU A 170 -2.35 -24.32 2.70
CA LEU A 170 -3.00 -25.46 2.04
C LEU A 170 -2.77 -25.40 0.52
N GLY A 171 -2.63 -26.56 -0.12
CA GLY A 171 -2.80 -26.63 -1.57
C GLY A 171 -4.26 -26.37 -1.95
N HIS A 172 -4.52 -25.37 -2.79
CA HIS A 172 -5.86 -24.96 -3.20
C HIS A 172 -5.82 -24.25 -4.56
N ASP A 173 -6.98 -24.17 -5.20
CA ASP A 173 -7.17 -23.41 -6.45
C ASP A 173 -7.91 -22.11 -6.16
N HIS A 174 -7.55 -21.05 -6.89
CA HIS A 174 -8.29 -19.78 -6.95
C HIS A 174 -9.33 -19.87 -8.08
N LEU A 175 -10.59 -19.59 -7.77
CA LEU A 175 -11.70 -19.69 -8.72
C LEU A 175 -12.44 -18.36 -8.84
N SER A 176 -12.74 -17.96 -10.08
CA SER A 176 -13.64 -16.85 -10.32
C SER A 176 -15.07 -17.28 -10.03
N LEU A 177 -15.93 -16.33 -9.65
CA LEU A 177 -17.38 -16.57 -9.52
C LEU A 177 -18.01 -17.09 -10.82
N LEU A 178 -17.41 -16.80 -11.99
CA LEU A 178 -17.84 -17.31 -13.30
C LEU A 178 -17.66 -18.84 -13.45
N CYS A 179 -16.85 -19.48 -12.61
CA CYS A 179 -16.69 -20.94 -12.64
C CYS A 179 -17.92 -21.68 -12.07
N TYR A 180 -18.83 -20.97 -11.41
CA TYR A 180 -19.97 -21.53 -10.71
C TYR A 180 -21.26 -21.44 -11.51
N ARG A 181 -22.11 -22.46 -11.36
CA ARG A 181 -23.47 -22.40 -11.90
C ARG A 181 -24.35 -21.58 -10.95
N PRO A 182 -25.36 -20.85 -11.47
CA PRO A 182 -26.24 -20.04 -10.64
C PRO A 182 -26.86 -20.79 -9.45
N GLU A 183 -27.18 -22.08 -9.60
CA GLU A 183 -27.80 -22.88 -8.53
C GLU A 183 -26.84 -23.25 -7.38
N THR A 184 -25.54 -23.07 -7.59
CA THR A 184 -24.49 -23.34 -6.59
C THR A 184 -24.00 -22.08 -5.88
N LEU A 185 -24.39 -20.91 -6.38
CA LEU A 185 -24.05 -19.62 -5.78
C LEU A 185 -24.98 -19.29 -4.60
N PRO A 186 -24.50 -18.51 -3.61
CA PRO A 186 -25.34 -17.82 -2.63
C PRO A 186 -26.48 -17.04 -3.32
N ALA A 187 -27.62 -16.92 -2.64
CA ALA A 187 -28.85 -16.41 -3.26
C ALA A 187 -28.72 -15.00 -3.83
N ASP A 188 -27.93 -14.13 -3.19
CA ASP A 188 -27.63 -12.79 -3.66
C ASP A 188 -26.78 -12.81 -4.94
N LEU A 189 -25.77 -13.68 -5.02
CA LEU A 189 -24.92 -13.84 -6.21
C LEU A 189 -25.63 -14.57 -7.35
N ALA A 190 -26.47 -15.56 -7.05
CA ALA A 190 -27.19 -16.36 -8.03
C ALA A 190 -28.15 -15.55 -8.91
N THR A 191 -28.58 -14.37 -8.44
CA THR A 191 -29.49 -13.47 -9.20
C THR A 191 -28.75 -12.54 -10.15
N LEU A 192 -27.42 -12.46 -10.05
CA LEU A 192 -26.60 -11.60 -10.87
C LEU A 192 -26.39 -12.20 -12.26
N LYS A 193 -26.16 -11.33 -13.25
CA LYS A 193 -25.76 -11.76 -14.58
C LYS A 193 -24.27 -12.11 -14.55
N GLU A 194 -23.82 -12.96 -15.48
CA GLU A 194 -22.41 -13.35 -15.63
C GLU A 194 -21.48 -12.13 -15.64
N GLN A 195 -21.79 -11.10 -16.44
CA GLN A 195 -21.01 -9.86 -16.48
C GLN A 195 -20.86 -9.19 -15.10
N SER A 196 -21.86 -9.28 -14.24
CA SER A 196 -21.79 -8.72 -12.88
C SER A 196 -21.02 -9.60 -11.90
N LEU A 197 -20.78 -10.87 -12.24
CA LEU A 197 -19.94 -11.81 -11.47
C LEU A 197 -18.47 -11.76 -11.91
N ASP A 198 -18.19 -11.20 -13.08
CA ASP A 198 -16.86 -11.02 -13.61
C ASP A 198 -16.07 -9.97 -12.81
N TYR A 199 -14.98 -10.42 -12.19
CA TYR A 199 -14.14 -9.56 -11.34
C TYR A 199 -13.46 -8.44 -12.12
N LEU A 200 -13.08 -8.66 -13.37
CA LEU A 200 -12.53 -7.60 -14.21
C LEU A 200 -13.54 -6.47 -14.40
N HIS A 201 -14.83 -6.81 -14.51
CA HIS A 201 -15.88 -5.84 -14.71
C HIS A 201 -16.20 -5.09 -13.41
N PHE A 202 -16.50 -5.80 -12.33
CA PHE A 202 -16.91 -5.12 -11.10
C PHE A 202 -15.75 -4.42 -10.38
N CYS A 203 -14.51 -4.92 -10.49
CA CYS A 203 -13.35 -4.20 -9.97
C CYS A 203 -13.13 -2.90 -10.75
N ARG A 204 -13.27 -2.91 -12.09
CA ARG A 204 -13.22 -1.68 -12.89
C ARG A 204 -14.28 -0.66 -12.47
N GLU A 205 -15.52 -1.10 -12.27
CA GLU A 205 -16.58 -0.23 -11.76
C GLU A 205 -16.21 0.38 -10.40
N ILE A 206 -15.65 -0.42 -9.47
CA ILE A 206 -15.20 0.08 -8.17
C ILE A 206 -14.06 1.11 -8.35
N THR A 207 -13.07 0.83 -9.21
CA THR A 207 -11.98 1.78 -9.48
C THR A 207 -12.49 3.10 -10.05
N GLU A 208 -13.49 3.07 -10.91
CA GLU A 208 -14.12 4.28 -11.47
C GLU A 208 -14.93 5.04 -10.41
N ILE A 209 -15.75 4.34 -9.62
CA ILE A 209 -16.62 4.94 -8.59
C ILE A 209 -15.83 5.60 -7.46
N LEU A 210 -14.70 4.98 -7.07
CA LEU A 210 -13.84 5.46 -5.98
C LEU A 210 -12.64 6.26 -6.48
N GLU A 211 -12.58 6.59 -7.78
CA GLU A 211 -11.49 7.36 -8.40
C GLU A 211 -10.10 6.78 -8.06
N MET A 212 -9.99 5.46 -8.13
CA MET A 212 -8.79 4.73 -7.71
C MET A 212 -7.68 4.83 -8.74
N TYR A 213 -6.44 4.82 -8.26
CA TYR A 213 -5.23 4.86 -9.09
C TYR A 213 -4.34 3.65 -8.76
N PRO A 214 -3.64 3.11 -9.77
CA PRO A 214 -2.72 1.99 -9.55
C PRO A 214 -1.52 2.43 -8.70
N VAL A 215 -0.99 1.51 -7.90
CA VAL A 215 0.18 1.72 -7.03
C VAL A 215 1.20 0.63 -7.34
N GLU A 216 2.48 1.02 -7.48
CA GLU A 216 3.59 0.08 -7.65
C GLU A 216 3.95 -0.57 -6.29
N ASP A 217 4.15 -1.89 -6.29
CA ASP A 217 4.31 -2.72 -5.07
C ASP A 217 5.67 -2.50 -4.37
N ASP A 218 6.59 -1.79 -5.03
CA ASP A 218 7.97 -1.54 -4.56
C ASP A 218 8.04 -0.55 -3.39
N LEU A 219 6.95 0.16 -3.10
CA LEU A 219 6.86 1.19 -2.07
C LEU A 219 5.86 0.85 -0.96
N SER A 220 5.66 -0.43 -0.65
CA SER A 220 4.92 -0.91 0.53
C SER A 220 5.64 -0.56 1.85
N PHE A 221 5.72 0.74 2.13
CA PHE A 221 6.41 1.32 3.27
C PHE A 221 5.40 1.72 4.36
N PHE A 222 5.44 1.01 5.49
CA PHE A 222 4.59 1.32 6.63
C PHE A 222 5.29 2.23 7.64
N LEU A 223 4.69 3.38 7.97
CA LEU A 223 5.05 4.19 9.15
C LEU A 223 4.02 4.00 10.26
N SER A 224 4.49 3.64 11.45
CA SER A 224 3.63 3.63 12.64
C SER A 224 3.17 5.05 13.00
N GLN A 225 2.03 5.15 13.70
CA GLN A 225 1.53 6.44 14.21
C GLN A 225 2.59 7.21 15.02
N LYS A 226 3.37 6.51 15.86
CA LYS A 226 4.42 7.14 16.67
C LYS A 226 5.56 7.66 15.80
N GLU A 227 5.95 6.92 14.77
CA GLU A 227 6.95 7.37 13.81
C GLU A 227 6.45 8.62 13.06
N GLN A 228 5.19 8.62 12.61
CA GLN A 228 4.59 9.78 11.95
C GLN A 228 4.53 11.01 12.85
N GLN A 229 4.08 10.86 14.11
CA GLN A 229 4.12 11.95 15.09
C GLN A 229 5.54 12.46 15.34
N THR A 230 6.54 11.56 15.34
CA THR A 230 7.94 11.94 15.51
C THR A 230 8.44 12.76 14.31
N ILE A 231 8.04 12.39 13.10
CA ILE A 231 8.34 13.10 11.86
C ILE A 231 7.64 14.47 11.84
N GLU A 232 6.34 14.52 12.15
CA GLU A 232 5.56 15.75 12.24
C GLU A 232 6.21 16.74 13.21
N GLN A 233 6.55 16.31 14.43
CA GLN A 233 7.24 17.16 15.41
C GLN A 233 8.61 17.63 14.91
N CYS A 234 9.34 16.79 14.17
CA CYS A 234 10.58 17.19 13.51
C CYS A 234 10.33 18.30 12.50
N LEU A 235 9.34 18.15 11.61
CA LEU A 235 9.01 19.14 10.57
C LEU A 235 8.51 20.47 11.16
N LEU A 236 7.65 20.43 12.18
CA LEU A 236 7.15 21.62 12.89
C LEU A 236 8.26 22.46 13.51
N SER A 237 9.41 21.87 13.84
CA SER A 237 10.55 22.58 14.41
C SER A 237 11.33 23.44 13.40
N HIS A 238 11.08 23.29 12.09
CA HIS A 238 11.76 24.04 11.03
C HIS A 238 10.80 24.97 10.26
N PRO A 239 11.01 26.30 10.24
CA PRO A 239 10.10 27.25 9.61
C PRO A 239 9.86 27.03 8.11
N GLU A 240 10.81 26.43 7.40
CA GLU A 240 10.68 26.14 5.96
C GLU A 240 9.85 24.89 5.67
N PHE A 241 9.76 23.95 6.64
CA PHE A 241 9.11 22.66 6.44
C PHE A 241 7.84 22.47 7.27
N CYS A 242 7.57 23.36 8.24
CA CYS A 242 6.40 23.24 9.12
C CYS A 242 5.07 23.23 8.37
N GLY A 243 4.99 23.84 7.17
CA GLY A 243 3.80 23.80 6.33
C GLY A 243 3.47 22.43 5.74
N LEU A 244 4.43 21.50 5.76
CA LEU A 244 4.32 20.13 5.24
C LEU A 244 4.21 19.10 6.38
N ALA A 245 4.09 19.54 7.63
CA ALA A 245 4.06 18.64 8.78
C ALA A 245 2.77 17.81 8.85
N GLU A 246 1.67 18.32 8.30
CA GLU A 246 0.36 17.64 8.24
C GLU A 246 0.23 16.71 7.01
N GLU A 247 1.17 16.76 6.07
CA GLU A 247 1.17 15.90 4.89
C GLU A 247 1.61 14.48 5.26
N ASP A 248 1.08 13.48 4.54
CA ASP A 248 1.55 12.11 4.71
C ASP A 248 3.01 12.02 4.24
N PHE A 249 3.91 11.68 5.18
CA PHE A 249 5.32 11.57 4.87
C PHE A 249 5.61 10.45 3.86
N GLY A 250 4.74 9.43 3.78
CA GLY A 250 4.79 8.41 2.74
C GLY A 250 4.71 9.04 1.35
N ASP A 251 3.75 9.94 1.12
CA ASP A 251 3.54 10.61 -0.16
C ASP A 251 4.76 11.47 -0.57
N LEU A 252 5.45 12.07 0.40
CA LEU A 252 6.70 12.80 0.17
C LEU A 252 7.86 11.88 -0.26
N LEU A 253 7.92 10.66 0.29
CA LEU A 253 8.90 9.65 -0.12
C LEU A 253 8.60 9.13 -1.53
N LEU A 254 7.33 8.91 -1.85
CA LEU A 254 6.87 8.52 -3.20
C LEU A 254 7.21 9.62 -4.23
N SER A 255 6.89 10.87 -3.90
CA SER A 255 7.18 12.04 -4.75
C SER A 255 8.68 12.18 -5.07
N TRP A 256 9.56 11.73 -4.17
CA TRP A 256 10.99 11.69 -4.45
C TRP A 256 11.34 10.63 -5.49
N SER A 257 10.74 9.43 -5.39
CA SER A 257 10.91 8.37 -6.39
C SER A 257 10.43 8.82 -7.77
N ASP A 258 9.24 9.44 -7.83
CA ASP A 258 8.64 9.96 -9.06
C ASP A 258 9.55 10.99 -9.73
N PHE A 259 10.04 11.96 -8.96
CA PHE A 259 11.00 12.96 -9.47
C PHE A 259 12.26 12.30 -10.06
N VAL A 260 12.80 11.26 -9.41
CA VAL A 260 13.97 10.53 -9.91
C VAL A 260 13.64 9.77 -11.20
N GLN A 261 12.45 9.16 -11.29
CA GLN A 261 11.98 8.49 -12.49
C GLN A 261 11.81 9.48 -13.66
N GLU A 262 11.21 10.65 -13.43
CA GLU A 262 11.11 11.71 -14.43
C GLU A 262 12.50 12.14 -14.93
N CYS A 263 13.46 12.28 -14.00
CA CYS A 263 14.84 12.58 -14.32
C CYS A 263 15.49 11.53 -15.24
N GLU A 264 15.16 10.24 -15.05
CA GLU A 264 15.65 9.13 -15.86
C GLU A 264 14.91 8.98 -17.20
N ALA A 265 13.63 9.34 -17.27
CA ALA A 265 12.82 9.30 -18.48
C ALA A 265 13.19 10.44 -19.44
N GLY A 266 13.55 11.61 -18.90
CA GLY A 266 13.92 12.80 -19.64
C GLY A 266 13.17 14.00 -19.10
N PHE A 267 13.75 14.65 -18.10
CA PHE A 267 13.10 15.70 -17.31
C PHE A 267 12.60 16.87 -18.17
N GLU A 268 11.29 17.07 -18.23
CA GLU A 268 10.67 18.09 -19.10
C GLU A 268 10.52 19.47 -18.44
N GLY A 269 10.63 19.54 -17.11
CA GLY A 269 10.54 20.76 -16.32
C GLY A 269 11.67 21.77 -16.59
N GLY A 270 11.52 22.96 -16.00
CA GLY A 270 12.53 24.00 -15.95
C GLY A 270 13.50 23.81 -14.79
N LEU A 271 14.38 24.80 -14.62
CA LEU A 271 15.34 24.78 -13.51
C LEU A 271 14.67 24.92 -12.13
N GLU A 272 13.56 25.66 -12.04
CA GLU A 272 12.79 25.82 -10.80
C GLU A 272 12.16 24.49 -10.35
N ASP A 273 11.47 23.78 -11.25
CA ASP A 273 10.90 22.46 -10.99
C ASP A 273 11.98 21.47 -10.51
N TYR A 274 13.14 21.50 -11.16
CA TYR A 274 14.28 20.67 -10.75
C TYR A 274 14.80 21.04 -9.35
N HIS A 275 14.84 22.33 -9.01
CA HIS A 275 15.19 22.75 -7.65
C HIS A 275 14.16 22.29 -6.61
N ASP A 276 12.88 22.28 -6.93
CA ASP A 276 11.83 21.84 -6.01
C ASP A 276 11.93 20.34 -5.73
N GLY A 277 12.22 19.51 -6.75
CA GLY A 277 12.55 18.10 -6.53
C GLY A 277 13.78 17.90 -5.63
N LEU A 278 14.83 18.71 -5.78
CA LEU A 278 15.99 18.66 -4.88
C LEU A 278 15.68 19.16 -3.45
N ARG A 279 14.77 20.13 -3.31
CA ARG A 279 14.30 20.63 -1.99
C ARG A 279 13.49 19.58 -1.25
N LEU A 280 12.70 18.78 -1.97
CA LEU A 280 12.03 17.63 -1.37
C LEU A 280 13.05 16.68 -0.71
N ARG A 281 14.17 16.40 -1.37
CA ARG A 281 15.22 15.58 -0.78
C ARG A 281 15.92 16.22 0.42
N ASP A 282 16.05 17.54 0.45
CA ASP A 282 16.53 18.28 1.62
C ASP A 282 15.60 18.14 2.82
N LEU A 283 14.28 18.22 2.60
CA LEU A 283 13.27 17.98 3.62
C LEU A 283 13.40 16.56 4.17
N ILE A 284 13.49 15.56 3.29
CA ILE A 284 13.64 14.16 3.69
C ILE A 284 14.93 13.97 4.51
N GLN A 285 16.05 14.57 4.08
CA GLN A 285 17.30 14.50 4.83
C GLN A 285 17.18 15.15 6.21
N TYR A 286 16.52 16.30 6.30
CA TYR A 286 16.30 16.99 7.56
C TYR A 286 15.55 16.10 8.56
N VAL A 287 14.51 15.41 8.10
CA VAL A 287 13.78 14.42 8.91
C VAL A 287 14.69 13.26 9.31
N ILE A 288 15.42 12.64 8.37
CA ILE A 288 16.34 11.53 8.66
C ILE A 288 17.34 11.89 9.77
N GLU A 289 17.89 13.11 9.75
CA GLU A 289 18.86 13.56 10.76
C GLU A 289 18.23 14.00 12.09
N GLY A 290 16.95 14.39 12.07
CA GLY A 290 16.22 14.89 13.23
C GLY A 290 15.48 13.82 14.04
N VAL A 291 15.25 12.63 13.49
CA VAL A 291 14.50 11.55 14.12
C VAL A 291 15.40 10.50 14.81
N PRO A 292 14.85 9.62 15.68
CA PRO A 292 15.61 8.55 16.32
C PRO A 292 16.27 7.59 15.33
N ALA A 293 17.43 7.04 15.69
CA ALA A 293 18.30 6.27 14.79
C ALA A 293 17.62 5.06 14.09
N LEU A 294 16.67 4.39 14.73
CA LEU A 294 15.93 3.28 14.11
C LEU A 294 15.04 3.77 12.97
N LEU A 295 14.29 4.85 13.19
CA LEU A 295 13.45 5.48 12.18
C LEU A 295 14.32 6.10 11.07
N ALA A 296 15.41 6.77 11.43
CA ALA A 296 16.37 7.32 10.47
C ALA A 296 16.89 6.24 9.52
N ARG A 297 17.28 5.07 10.05
CA ARG A 297 17.74 3.94 9.24
C ARG A 297 16.65 3.42 8.31
N LYS A 298 15.45 3.23 8.84
CA LYS A 298 14.28 2.81 8.07
C LYS A 298 13.99 3.78 6.91
N LEU A 299 14.00 5.09 7.16
CA LEU A 299 13.81 6.11 6.11
C LEU A 299 14.95 6.11 5.07
N MET A 300 16.20 5.93 5.51
CA MET A 300 17.34 5.81 4.60
C MET A 300 17.23 4.59 3.69
N ASP A 301 16.77 3.46 4.21
CA ASP A 301 16.61 2.22 3.44
C ASP A 301 15.56 2.41 2.33
N VAL A 302 14.47 3.14 2.58
CA VAL A 302 13.43 3.47 1.58
C VAL A 302 13.98 4.32 0.44
N VAL A 303 14.68 5.40 0.75
CA VAL A 303 15.17 6.34 -0.29
C VAL A 303 16.42 5.85 -1.01
N ALA A 304 17.04 4.76 -0.54
CA ALA A 304 18.35 4.30 -1.02
C ALA A 304 18.38 3.97 -2.53
N GLU A 305 17.29 3.40 -3.06
CA GLU A 305 17.22 3.05 -4.49
C GLU A 305 17.08 4.29 -5.36
N ALA A 306 16.12 5.17 -5.05
CA ALA A 306 15.94 6.45 -5.74
C ALA A 306 17.22 7.31 -5.68
N ASP A 307 17.87 7.39 -4.52
CA ASP A 307 19.15 8.08 -4.35
C ASP A 307 20.26 7.51 -5.25
N ARG A 308 20.31 6.18 -5.39
CA ARG A 308 21.29 5.48 -6.25
C ARG A 308 21.03 5.74 -7.72
N ARG A 309 19.77 5.64 -8.16
CA ARG A 309 19.30 5.93 -9.52
C ARG A 309 19.63 7.36 -9.93
N LEU A 310 19.26 8.33 -9.09
CA LEU A 310 19.61 9.72 -9.33
C LEU A 310 21.11 9.91 -9.44
N ARG A 311 21.89 9.37 -8.49
CA ARG A 311 23.36 9.46 -8.51
C ARG A 311 23.96 8.89 -9.80
N HIS A 312 23.41 7.80 -10.34
CA HIS A 312 23.85 7.23 -11.62
C HIS A 312 23.50 8.13 -12.82
N ASN A 313 22.39 8.85 -12.72
CA ASN A 313 21.91 9.74 -13.77
C ASN A 313 22.61 11.12 -13.78
N LEU A 314 23.26 11.53 -12.68
CA LEU A 314 24.00 12.79 -12.61
C LEU A 314 25.27 12.78 -13.48
N ILE A 315 25.44 13.85 -14.25
CA ILE A 315 26.59 14.18 -15.10
C ILE A 315 27.20 15.52 -14.68
N ASP A 316 28.44 15.80 -15.09
CA ASP A 316 29.13 17.06 -14.78
C ASP A 316 29.16 17.42 -13.27
N CYS A 317 29.46 16.42 -12.43
CA CYS A 317 29.52 16.52 -10.96
C CYS A 317 30.62 17.46 -10.41
N ARG A 318 31.28 18.25 -11.28
CA ARG A 318 32.28 19.24 -10.91
C ARG A 318 31.66 20.51 -10.35
N LYS A 319 30.41 20.80 -10.73
CA LYS A 319 29.63 21.99 -10.35
C LYS A 319 28.48 21.60 -9.43
N ARG A 320 27.94 22.58 -8.70
CA ARG A 320 26.77 22.43 -7.84
C ARG A 320 25.69 23.42 -8.26
N LEU A 321 24.43 22.97 -8.22
CA LEU A 321 23.29 23.76 -8.72
C LEU A 321 23.03 25.02 -7.89
N ASP A 322 23.35 25.00 -6.60
CA ASP A 322 23.51 26.19 -5.73
C ASP A 322 24.15 25.75 -4.40
N ALA A 323 24.53 26.70 -3.54
CA ALA A 323 24.76 26.39 -2.14
C ALA A 323 23.41 26.06 -1.50
N PRO A 324 23.28 24.96 -0.73
CA PRO A 324 22.05 24.75 0.02
C PRO A 324 21.75 25.98 0.88
N ARG A 325 20.46 26.35 1.00
CA ARG A 325 20.02 27.30 2.04
C ARG A 325 20.59 26.87 3.40
N ASN A 326 20.60 27.77 4.39
CA ASN A 326 21.14 27.58 5.75
C ASN A 326 20.40 26.50 6.57
N LEU A 327 20.27 25.30 6.03
CA LEU A 327 19.77 24.08 6.64
C LEU A 327 21.01 23.36 7.18
N PRO A 328 21.19 23.29 8.51
CA PRO A 328 22.34 22.61 9.10
C PRO A 328 22.16 21.10 9.00
N LEU A 329 22.51 20.54 7.84
CA LEU A 329 22.58 19.08 7.63
C LEU A 329 24.01 18.60 7.96
N ARG A 330 24.10 17.44 8.60
CA ARG A 330 25.33 16.74 8.96
C ARG A 330 25.96 16.09 7.74
N ASP A 331 25.13 15.54 6.85
CA ASP A 331 25.59 14.82 5.66
C ASP A 331 25.72 15.71 4.43
N ASP A 332 26.59 15.27 3.52
CA ASP A 332 26.90 15.95 2.26
C ASP A 332 25.79 15.71 1.22
N ARG A 333 25.26 16.81 0.66
CA ARG A 333 24.12 16.79 -0.25
C ARG A 333 24.55 16.45 -1.67
N PHE A 334 24.77 15.16 -1.92
CA PHE A 334 25.21 14.70 -3.23
C PHE A 334 24.21 15.05 -4.34
N TRP A 335 22.91 15.15 -4.04
CA TRP A 335 21.84 15.45 -5.00
C TRP A 335 21.94 16.86 -5.62
N TYR A 336 22.73 17.76 -5.04
CA TYR A 336 23.06 19.07 -5.64
C TYR A 336 24.31 19.04 -6.54
N ARG A 337 24.95 17.89 -6.74
CA ARG A 337 26.20 17.77 -7.50
C ARG A 337 25.94 17.31 -8.92
N GLY A 338 26.36 18.11 -9.89
CA GLY A 338 26.12 17.80 -11.30
C GLY A 338 24.64 17.92 -11.68
N MET A 339 24.35 17.67 -12.95
CA MET A 339 23.03 17.75 -13.58
C MET A 339 22.62 16.41 -14.14
N VAL A 340 21.32 16.12 -14.20
CA VAL A 340 20.83 14.90 -14.84
C VAL A 340 21.28 14.81 -16.30
N ARG A 341 21.48 13.57 -16.80
CA ARG A 341 21.95 13.31 -18.16
C ARG A 341 20.94 13.71 -19.21
N LYS A 342 19.67 13.35 -19.00
CA LYS A 342 18.57 13.58 -19.95
C LYS A 342 17.84 14.87 -19.60
N GLN A 343 18.46 16.00 -19.92
CA GLN A 343 17.84 17.32 -19.74
C GLN A 343 16.86 17.57 -20.89
N GLY A 344 15.59 17.80 -20.57
CA GLY A 344 14.63 18.34 -21.50
C GLY A 344 15.02 19.72 -22.01
N VAL A 345 14.29 20.20 -23.02
CA VAL A 345 14.61 21.45 -23.72
C VAL A 345 14.56 22.66 -22.77
N VAL A 346 13.61 22.67 -21.82
CA VAL A 346 13.40 23.79 -20.89
C VAL A 346 14.55 23.88 -19.89
N LEU A 347 14.82 22.83 -19.12
CA LEU A 347 15.95 22.78 -18.19
C LEU A 347 17.28 23.12 -18.87
N ARG A 348 17.55 22.53 -20.03
CA ARG A 348 18.81 22.80 -20.77
C ARG A 348 18.95 24.28 -21.13
N ARG A 349 17.87 24.93 -21.57
CA ARG A 349 17.86 26.36 -21.90
C ARG A 349 18.16 27.21 -20.68
N ASP A 350 17.58 26.87 -19.54
CA ASP A 350 17.75 27.64 -18.30
C ASP A 350 19.18 27.47 -17.75
N LEU A 351 19.74 26.26 -17.84
CA LEU A 351 21.16 25.99 -17.53
C LEU A 351 22.12 26.81 -18.42
N ILE A 352 21.83 26.95 -19.72
CA ILE A 352 22.61 27.82 -20.61
C ILE A 352 22.54 29.28 -20.15
N ARG A 353 21.35 29.77 -19.80
CA ARG A 353 21.14 31.15 -19.33
C ARG A 353 21.88 31.44 -18.03
N GLN A 354 21.99 30.46 -17.14
CA GLN A 354 22.76 30.56 -15.91
C GLN A 354 24.26 30.32 -16.08
N GLY A 355 24.73 30.02 -17.30
CA GLY A 355 26.15 29.81 -17.58
C GLY A 355 26.68 28.45 -17.12
N TRP A 356 25.81 27.45 -16.88
CA TRP A 356 26.21 26.12 -16.42
C TRP A 356 27.27 25.47 -17.32
N PHE A 357 27.18 25.69 -18.63
CA PHE A 357 28.11 25.12 -19.63
C PHE A 357 29.36 25.97 -19.91
N GLN A 358 29.53 27.10 -19.23
CA GLN A 358 30.77 27.89 -19.34
C GLN A 358 31.91 27.13 -18.63
N PRO A 359 33.11 27.05 -19.22
CA PRO A 359 34.21 26.21 -18.72
C PRO A 359 34.67 26.52 -17.30
#